data_AF-A0A0T6B7T4-F1
#
_entry.id   AF-A0A0T6B7T4-F1
#
_cell.length_a   1.000
_cell.length_b   1.000
_cell.length_c   1.000
_cell.angle_alpha   90.00
_cell.angle_beta   90.00
_cell.angle_gamma   90.00
#
_symmetry.space_group_name_H-M   'P 1'
#
loop_
_entity.id
_entity.type
_entity.pdbx_description
1 polymer ?
#
loop_
_entity_poly.entity_id
_entity_poly.type
_entity_poly.pdbx_seq_one_letter_code
_entity_poly.pdbx_strand_id
1 'polypeptide(L)'
;MPMILESVITVLACARIGAVHSIVFAGFSADSFSERIIDCKAKILVTADGVWRGEKFLGLKAICDQAMERCARNGHNVECCVVVSHLCRVTTPNRIQNQNKKINIKEGRDVWWHDVVPNASSSCYPEWVSAEDPLFMLYTSGSTGKPKGVLHTTGGYMVYAATTFKYVFDYKANDIYWCTADIGWITGHTYVIYGPLANAATSVLYEGTPFYPNNDRFWEVIEKYKVNQFYTAPTAIRALMKFDDDLVKRHNLSSLKVLGSVGEPINPEAWMWYYKLVGSEKCSIADTFWQTETGGHVLTPLPGAVPMKPGAAATPFFGVQPVLLDECGTEIEGEGEGYLVFPRPWPGIMRTLFSDHERYETTYFSKFPGYYCTGDGMCELIDFSRSKAIISHSVGARRDADGYLWVTGRVDDMLNVSGHLMSTAEVESVLTEHPGVAEAAVVAKPHPVKGECLYCFITTTETIQYDGRLLAELKQHVRE
;
A
#
# COMPACT_ATOMS: atom_id res chain seq x y z
N MET A 1 -12.86 -9.01 -5.04
CA MET A 1 -12.85 -10.24 -4.23
C MET A 1 -12.34 -9.91 -2.83
N PRO A 2 -12.80 -10.57 -1.76
CA PRO A 2 -12.22 -10.42 -0.42
C PRO A 2 -10.90 -11.21 -0.28
N MET A 3 -10.29 -11.16 0.90
CA MET A 3 -9.03 -11.84 1.22
C MET A 3 -9.25 -13.35 1.49
N ILE A 4 -9.62 -14.07 0.44
CA ILE A 4 -9.94 -15.51 0.44
C ILE A 4 -9.07 -16.29 -0.56
N LEU A 5 -9.01 -17.61 -0.40
CA LEU A 5 -8.16 -18.48 -1.23
C LEU A 5 -8.49 -18.37 -2.73
N GLU A 6 -9.77 -18.26 -3.09
CA GLU A 6 -10.21 -18.11 -4.48
C GLU A 6 -9.62 -16.87 -5.16
N SER A 7 -9.31 -15.83 -4.39
CA SER A 7 -8.66 -14.63 -4.92
C SER A 7 -7.23 -14.94 -5.37
N VAL A 8 -6.47 -15.63 -4.53
CA VAL A 8 -5.10 -16.07 -4.86
C VAL A 8 -5.13 -17.04 -6.03
N ILE A 9 -6.06 -18.00 -6.02
CA ILE A 9 -6.24 -18.97 -7.11
C ILE A 9 -6.54 -18.26 -8.44
N THR A 10 -7.41 -17.25 -8.42
CA THR A 10 -7.79 -16.49 -9.62
C THR A 10 -6.59 -15.73 -10.21
N VAL A 11 -5.83 -15.04 -9.36
CA VAL A 11 -4.61 -14.30 -9.78
C VAL A 11 -3.61 -15.24 -10.44
N LEU A 12 -3.33 -16.38 -9.81
CA LEU A 12 -2.41 -17.37 -10.35
C LEU A 12 -2.96 -18.07 -11.60
N ALA A 13 -4.28 -18.29 -11.69
CA ALA A 13 -4.91 -18.86 -12.87
C ALA A 13 -4.79 -17.91 -14.07
N CYS A 14 -4.99 -16.60 -13.88
CA CYS A 14 -4.76 -15.60 -14.91
C CYS A 14 -3.30 -15.62 -15.38
N ALA A 15 -2.34 -15.54 -14.45
CA ALA A 15 -0.92 -15.59 -14.79
C ALA A 15 -0.52 -16.89 -15.50
N ARG A 16 -1.10 -18.03 -15.11
CA ARG A 16 -0.83 -19.36 -15.69
C ARG A 16 -1.19 -19.45 -17.17
N ILE A 17 -2.23 -18.74 -17.61
CA ILE A 17 -2.70 -18.76 -19.00
C ILE A 17 -2.26 -17.52 -19.80
N GLY A 18 -1.35 -16.70 -19.24
CA GLY A 18 -0.91 -15.45 -19.86
C GLY A 18 -1.96 -14.34 -19.90
N ALA A 19 -3.02 -14.44 -19.09
CA ALA A 19 -4.02 -13.38 -18.97
C ALA A 19 -3.56 -12.30 -17.98
N VAL A 20 -3.87 -11.05 -18.30
CA VAL A 20 -3.56 -9.89 -17.45
C VAL A 20 -4.68 -9.70 -16.45
N HIS A 21 -4.42 -9.94 -15.17
CA HIS A 21 -5.41 -9.66 -14.12
C HIS A 21 -5.34 -8.19 -13.69
N SER A 22 -6.48 -7.67 -13.23
CA SER A 22 -6.60 -6.32 -12.67
C SER A 22 -7.44 -6.37 -11.40
N ILE A 23 -6.78 -6.49 -10.25
CA ILE A 23 -7.47 -6.57 -8.96
C ILE A 23 -7.97 -5.18 -8.56
N VAL A 24 -9.19 -5.13 -8.03
CA VAL A 24 -9.78 -3.93 -7.45
C VAL A 24 -10.17 -4.22 -6.00
N PHE A 25 -9.76 -3.32 -5.10
CA PHE A 25 -10.06 -3.42 -3.68
C PHE A 25 -11.58 -3.52 -3.43
N ALA A 26 -11.97 -4.46 -2.56
CA ALA A 26 -13.37 -4.81 -2.31
C ALA A 26 -14.23 -3.66 -1.74
N GLY A 27 -13.61 -2.60 -1.22
CA GLY A 27 -14.29 -1.41 -0.70
C GLY A 27 -14.61 -0.31 -1.71
N PHE A 28 -14.22 -0.44 -2.98
CA PHE A 28 -14.54 0.57 -4.00
C PHE A 28 -16.05 0.64 -4.31
N SER A 29 -16.50 1.84 -4.70
CA SER A 29 -17.86 2.07 -5.18
C SER A 29 -18.07 1.47 -6.57
N ALA A 30 -19.34 1.29 -6.96
CA ALA A 30 -19.70 0.84 -8.31
C ALA A 30 -19.20 1.81 -9.40
N ASP A 31 -19.19 3.13 -9.11
CA ASP A 31 -18.63 4.17 -9.98
C ASP A 31 -17.15 3.90 -10.28
N SER A 32 -16.32 3.94 -9.23
CA SER A 32 -14.87 3.76 -9.36
C SER A 32 -14.50 2.40 -9.93
N PHE A 33 -15.32 1.38 -9.67
CA PHE A 33 -15.10 0.05 -10.23
C PHE A 33 -15.43 0.00 -11.72
N SER A 34 -16.53 0.61 -12.16
CA SER A 34 -16.93 0.64 -13.57
C SER A 34 -15.90 1.34 -14.47
N GLU A 35 -15.29 2.42 -14.00
CA GLU A 35 -14.22 3.12 -14.72
C GLU A 35 -13.02 2.21 -15.00
N ARG A 36 -12.61 1.43 -14.00
CA ARG A 36 -11.49 0.49 -14.12
C ARG A 36 -11.81 -0.65 -15.07
N ILE A 37 -13.03 -1.21 -15.01
CA ILE A 37 -13.48 -2.26 -15.93
C ILE A 37 -13.43 -1.78 -17.39
N ILE A 38 -13.92 -0.56 -17.64
CA ILE A 38 -13.93 0.05 -18.98
C ILE A 38 -12.50 0.28 -19.46
N ASP A 39 -11.66 0.87 -18.62
CA ASP A 39 -10.29 1.23 -18.99
C ASP A 39 -9.44 -0.01 -19.33
N CYS A 40 -9.48 -1.06 -18.49
CA CYS A 40 -8.77 -2.32 -18.77
C CYS A 40 -9.47 -3.22 -19.79
N LYS A 41 -10.66 -2.83 -20.27
CA LYS A 41 -11.48 -3.59 -21.23
C LYS A 41 -11.77 -5.03 -20.75
N ALA A 42 -12.01 -5.21 -19.46
CA ALA A 42 -12.19 -6.53 -18.86
C ALA A 42 -13.44 -7.26 -19.39
N LYS A 43 -13.25 -8.51 -19.85
CA LYS A 43 -14.33 -9.38 -20.35
C LYS A 43 -14.89 -10.33 -19.31
N ILE A 44 -14.06 -10.71 -18.34
CA ILE A 44 -14.41 -11.64 -17.27
C ILE A 44 -14.26 -10.91 -15.95
N LEU A 45 -15.26 -11.05 -15.08
CA LEU A 45 -15.24 -10.57 -13.71
C LEU A 45 -15.27 -11.76 -12.75
N VAL A 46 -14.44 -11.73 -11.71
CA VAL A 46 -14.52 -12.69 -10.60
C VAL A 46 -14.81 -11.92 -9.31
N THR A 47 -15.86 -12.32 -8.60
CA THR A 47 -16.33 -11.67 -7.36
C THR A 47 -16.89 -12.70 -6.38
N ALA A 48 -17.33 -12.25 -5.21
CA ALA A 48 -18.04 -13.06 -4.23
C ALA A 48 -19.46 -12.51 -4.00
N ASP A 49 -20.33 -13.30 -3.40
CA ASP A 49 -21.67 -12.86 -2.96
C ASP A 49 -21.59 -11.67 -1.98
N GLY A 50 -20.69 -11.73 -1.01
CA GLY A 50 -20.35 -10.62 -0.11
C GLY A 50 -19.20 -10.96 0.83
N VAL A 51 -18.89 -10.06 1.76
CA VAL A 51 -17.88 -10.27 2.81
C VAL A 51 -18.23 -9.48 4.07
N TRP A 52 -17.77 -9.98 5.23
CA TRP A 52 -17.77 -9.25 6.49
C TRP A 52 -16.37 -8.73 6.79
N ARG A 53 -16.23 -7.41 6.94
CA ARG A 53 -14.99 -6.78 7.39
C ARG A 53 -15.18 -6.31 8.83
N GLY A 54 -14.75 -7.13 9.78
CA GLY A 54 -15.16 -6.99 11.18
C GLY A 54 -16.68 -7.14 11.29
N GLU A 55 -17.35 -6.13 11.83
CA GLU A 55 -18.82 -6.13 11.93
C GLU A 55 -19.53 -5.59 10.66
N LYS A 56 -18.79 -5.04 9.70
CA LYS A 56 -19.38 -4.37 8.53
C LYS A 56 -19.62 -5.35 7.38
N PHE A 57 -20.88 -5.43 6.94
CA PHE A 57 -21.26 -6.17 5.73
C PHE A 57 -20.97 -5.40 4.44
N LEU A 58 -20.43 -6.09 3.44
CA LEU A 58 -20.19 -5.59 2.08
C LEU A 58 -20.82 -6.55 1.07
N GLY A 59 -21.89 -6.10 0.39
CA GLY A 59 -22.58 -6.87 -0.65
C GLY A 59 -21.88 -6.76 -2.01
N LEU A 60 -20.78 -7.51 -2.18
CA LEU A 60 -19.89 -7.41 -3.33
C LEU A 60 -20.60 -7.65 -4.66
N LYS A 61 -21.43 -8.71 -4.78
CA LYS A 61 -22.15 -9.00 -6.02
C LYS A 61 -23.09 -7.87 -6.44
N ALA A 62 -23.76 -7.22 -5.49
CA ALA A 62 -24.65 -6.09 -5.79
C ALA A 62 -23.88 -4.87 -6.33
N ILE A 63 -22.69 -4.59 -5.77
CA ILE A 63 -21.80 -3.52 -6.28
C ILE A 63 -21.32 -3.86 -7.69
N CYS A 64 -20.92 -5.12 -7.93
CA CYS A 64 -20.50 -5.59 -9.24
C CYS A 64 -21.61 -5.51 -10.29
N ASP A 65 -22.85 -5.84 -9.94
CA ASP A 65 -24.00 -5.71 -10.85
C ASP A 65 -24.21 -4.26 -11.29
N GLN A 66 -24.21 -3.33 -10.34
CA GLN A 66 -24.33 -1.90 -10.62
C GLN A 66 -23.18 -1.40 -11.51
N ALA A 67 -21.95 -1.85 -11.25
CA ALA A 67 -20.78 -1.49 -12.05
C ALA A 67 -20.92 -2.04 -13.49
N MET A 68 -21.27 -3.32 -13.66
CA MET A 68 -21.45 -3.92 -14.98
C MET A 68 -22.60 -3.27 -15.79
N GLU A 69 -23.68 -2.86 -15.14
CA GLU A 69 -24.76 -2.10 -15.80
C GLU A 69 -24.27 -0.74 -16.32
N ARG A 70 -23.42 -0.05 -15.55
CA ARG A 70 -22.81 1.22 -15.97
C ARG A 70 -21.83 1.01 -17.13
N CYS A 71 -21.02 -0.05 -17.07
CA CYS A 71 -20.16 -0.43 -18.19
C CYS A 71 -20.99 -0.65 -19.46
N ALA A 72 -22.10 -1.39 -19.38
CA ALA A 72 -22.97 -1.64 -20.52
C ALA A 72 -23.56 -0.35 -21.11
N ARG A 73 -23.98 0.60 -20.27
CA ARG A 73 -24.44 1.94 -20.71
C ARG A 73 -23.34 2.74 -21.40
N ASN A 74 -22.08 2.51 -21.03
CA ASN A 74 -20.90 3.14 -21.63
C ASN A 74 -20.29 2.30 -22.78
N GLY A 75 -21.03 1.32 -23.31
CA GLY A 75 -20.62 0.54 -24.49
C GLY A 75 -19.64 -0.61 -24.23
N HIS A 76 -19.40 -0.97 -22.96
CA HIS A 76 -18.53 -2.09 -22.59
C HIS A 76 -19.30 -3.19 -21.86
N ASN A 77 -19.38 -4.38 -22.46
CA ASN A 77 -20.09 -5.52 -21.88
C ASN A 77 -19.12 -6.55 -21.27
N VAL A 78 -19.32 -6.88 -20.00
CA VAL A 78 -18.67 -8.01 -19.33
C VAL A 78 -19.37 -9.30 -19.75
N GLU A 79 -18.62 -10.21 -20.39
CA GLU A 79 -19.12 -11.44 -21.00
C GLU A 79 -19.46 -12.50 -19.94
N CYS A 80 -18.67 -12.60 -18.86
CA CYS A 80 -18.85 -13.59 -17.80
C CYS A 80 -18.55 -13.01 -16.41
N CYS A 81 -19.36 -13.35 -15.42
CA CYS A 81 -19.15 -13.01 -14.02
C CYS A 81 -19.16 -14.28 -13.15
N VAL A 82 -17.99 -14.68 -12.64
CA VAL A 82 -17.85 -15.81 -11.72
C VAL A 82 -18.05 -15.33 -10.29
N VAL A 83 -18.96 -15.96 -9.56
CA VAL A 83 -19.35 -15.58 -8.20
C VAL A 83 -18.98 -16.67 -7.21
N VAL A 84 -18.19 -16.34 -6.19
CA VAL A 84 -17.91 -17.24 -5.06
C VAL A 84 -19.03 -17.13 -4.03
N SER A 85 -19.61 -18.27 -3.62
CA SER A 85 -20.51 -18.29 -2.47
C SER A 85 -19.68 -18.31 -1.19
N HIS A 86 -19.44 -17.14 -0.64
CA HIS A 86 -18.56 -16.92 0.49
C HIS A 86 -19.36 -16.70 1.79
N LEU A 87 -20.50 -16.00 1.73
CA LEU A 87 -21.28 -15.67 2.92
C LEU A 87 -21.81 -16.90 3.68
N CYS A 88 -22.06 -18.01 2.98
CA CYS A 88 -22.59 -19.23 3.59
C CYS A 88 -21.58 -19.98 4.47
N ARG A 89 -20.27 -19.67 4.35
CA ARG A 89 -19.19 -20.38 5.05
C ARG A 89 -18.46 -19.54 6.10
N VAL A 90 -18.91 -18.31 6.35
CA VAL A 90 -18.33 -17.43 7.37
C VAL A 90 -19.26 -17.24 8.56
N THR A 91 -18.67 -17.03 9.73
CA THR A 91 -19.45 -16.72 10.94
C THR A 91 -19.97 -15.29 10.85
N THR A 92 -21.28 -15.10 11.01
CA THR A 92 -21.88 -13.77 11.04
C THR A 92 -21.64 -13.11 12.40
N PRO A 93 -21.32 -11.79 12.43
CA PRO A 93 -21.24 -11.06 13.69
C PRO A 93 -22.59 -11.13 14.45
N ASN A 94 -22.54 -11.36 15.77
CA ASN A 94 -23.65 -11.72 16.67
C ASN A 94 -24.82 -10.71 16.82
N ARG A 95 -25.05 -9.80 15.87
CA ARG A 95 -26.14 -8.81 15.90
C ARG A 95 -26.99 -8.73 14.64
N ILE A 96 -26.71 -9.54 13.62
CA ILE A 96 -27.45 -9.52 12.37
C ILE A 96 -27.93 -10.95 12.10
N GLN A 97 -29.20 -11.22 12.40
CA GLN A 97 -29.89 -12.42 11.89
C GLN A 97 -29.62 -12.51 10.39
N ASN A 98 -29.24 -13.70 9.90
CA ASN A 98 -29.06 -14.02 8.49
C ASN A 98 -30.09 -13.28 7.64
N GLN A 99 -29.71 -12.11 7.10
CA GLN A 99 -30.43 -11.56 5.98
C GLN A 99 -30.06 -12.52 4.85
N ASN A 100 -30.90 -13.53 4.63
CA ASN A 100 -30.95 -14.31 3.41
C ASN A 100 -31.28 -13.34 2.26
N LYS A 101 -30.34 -12.46 1.95
CA LYS A 101 -30.41 -11.56 0.80
C LYS A 101 -30.20 -12.46 -0.38
N LYS A 102 -31.31 -12.68 -1.11
CA LYS A 102 -31.31 -13.39 -2.37
C LYS A 102 -30.29 -12.70 -3.29
N ILE A 103 -29.18 -13.37 -3.55
CA ILE A 103 -28.16 -12.88 -4.47
C ILE A 103 -28.75 -12.99 -5.88
N ASN A 104 -28.73 -11.88 -6.62
CA ASN A 104 -29.16 -11.88 -8.00
C ASN A 104 -28.10 -12.54 -8.87
N ILE A 105 -28.48 -13.57 -9.61
CA ILE A 105 -27.63 -14.29 -10.57
C ILE A 105 -28.30 -14.17 -11.92
N LYS A 106 -27.67 -13.42 -12.83
CA LYS A 106 -28.18 -13.15 -14.16
C LYS A 106 -27.87 -14.33 -15.09
N GLU A 107 -28.92 -15.00 -15.57
CA GLU A 107 -28.82 -16.08 -16.54
C GLU A 107 -28.05 -15.64 -17.80
N GLY A 108 -27.17 -16.51 -18.30
CA GLY A 108 -26.33 -16.25 -19.48
C GLY A 108 -25.10 -15.36 -19.24
N ARG A 109 -24.89 -14.82 -18.03
CA ARG A 109 -23.68 -14.03 -17.68
C ARG A 109 -23.02 -14.51 -16.38
N ASP A 110 -23.82 -14.75 -15.34
CA ASP A 110 -23.31 -15.06 -14.01
C ASP A 110 -23.24 -16.57 -13.79
N VAL A 111 -22.13 -17.06 -13.24
CA VAL A 111 -21.93 -18.47 -12.87
C VAL A 111 -21.36 -18.59 -11.47
N TRP A 112 -21.73 -19.65 -10.74
CA TRP A 112 -21.15 -19.90 -9.42
C TRP A 112 -19.81 -20.62 -9.54
N TRP A 113 -18.82 -20.14 -8.79
CA TRP A 113 -17.49 -20.75 -8.69
C TRP A 113 -17.56 -22.25 -8.36
N HIS A 114 -18.39 -22.62 -7.37
CA HIS A 114 -18.53 -24.01 -6.91
C HIS A 114 -19.26 -24.92 -7.90
N ASP A 115 -19.95 -24.36 -8.89
CA ASP A 115 -20.60 -25.14 -9.96
C ASP A 115 -19.64 -25.39 -11.13
N VAL A 116 -18.69 -24.47 -11.39
CA VAL A 116 -17.83 -24.53 -12.57
C VAL A 116 -16.42 -25.05 -12.27
N VAL A 117 -15.80 -24.62 -11.17
CA VAL A 117 -14.39 -24.91 -10.88
C VAL A 117 -14.13 -26.38 -10.53
N PRO A 118 -14.96 -27.06 -9.70
CA PRO A 118 -14.75 -28.48 -9.40
C PRO A 118 -14.87 -29.41 -10.62
N ASN A 119 -15.55 -28.97 -11.67
CA ASN A 119 -15.74 -29.71 -12.91
C ASN A 119 -14.60 -29.50 -13.91
N ALA A 120 -13.68 -28.56 -13.64
CA ALA A 120 -12.51 -28.32 -14.50
C ALA A 120 -11.42 -29.38 -14.28
N SER A 121 -10.60 -29.60 -15.31
CA SER A 121 -9.41 -30.45 -15.21
C SER A 121 -8.44 -29.91 -14.16
N SER A 122 -7.91 -30.79 -13.30
CA SER A 122 -6.82 -30.47 -12.38
C SER A 122 -5.46 -30.32 -13.09
N SER A 123 -5.39 -30.66 -14.38
CA SER A 123 -4.23 -30.47 -15.24
C SER A 123 -4.48 -29.34 -16.24
N CYS A 124 -3.62 -28.34 -16.20
CA CYS A 124 -3.56 -27.22 -17.13
C CYS A 124 -2.08 -26.90 -17.36
N TYR A 125 -1.56 -27.09 -18.57
CA TYR A 125 -0.17 -26.74 -18.87
C TYR A 125 -0.01 -25.21 -18.88
N PRO A 126 1.05 -24.64 -18.27
CA PRO A 126 1.22 -23.19 -18.23
C PRO A 126 1.54 -22.64 -19.63
N GLU A 127 0.97 -21.49 -19.95
CA GLU A 127 1.32 -20.74 -21.16
C GLU A 127 2.73 -20.15 -20.99
N TRP A 128 3.55 -20.29 -22.03
CA TRP A 128 4.91 -19.72 -22.02
C TRP A 128 4.85 -18.28 -22.49
N VAL A 129 5.05 -17.36 -21.54
CA VAL A 129 5.05 -15.91 -21.82
C VAL A 129 6.48 -15.37 -21.90
N SER A 130 6.66 -14.28 -22.63
CA SER A 130 7.89 -13.50 -22.64
C SER A 130 8.12 -12.80 -21.30
N ALA A 131 9.37 -12.47 -21.00
CA ALA A 131 9.72 -11.71 -19.81
C ALA A 131 9.03 -10.32 -19.76
N GLU A 132 8.77 -9.73 -20.93
CA GLU A 132 8.10 -8.42 -21.05
C GLU A 132 6.61 -8.52 -21.39
N ASP A 133 6.02 -9.72 -21.36
CA ASP A 133 4.57 -9.84 -21.47
C ASP A 133 3.92 -9.30 -20.18
N PRO A 134 2.81 -8.54 -20.28
CA PRO A 134 2.11 -7.99 -19.13
C PRO A 134 1.63 -9.09 -18.18
N LEU A 135 1.92 -8.93 -16.89
CA LEU A 135 1.44 -9.84 -15.84
C LEU A 135 0.14 -9.32 -15.22
N PHE A 136 0.10 -8.03 -14.89
CA PHE A 136 -1.06 -7.40 -14.26
C PHE A 136 -1.11 -5.90 -14.48
N MET A 137 -2.32 -5.37 -14.26
CA MET A 137 -2.56 -3.94 -14.12
C MET A 137 -3.06 -3.64 -12.70
N LEU A 138 -2.54 -2.60 -12.08
CA LEU A 138 -3.03 -2.13 -10.79
C LEU A 138 -3.37 -0.65 -10.84
N TYR A 139 -4.64 -0.32 -10.58
CA TYR A 139 -5.13 1.03 -10.73
C TYR A 139 -4.79 1.90 -9.52
N THR A 140 -3.98 2.94 -9.75
CA THR A 140 -3.66 3.97 -8.76
C THR A 140 -4.51 5.23 -8.98
N SER A 141 -4.79 5.96 -7.89
CA SER A 141 -5.46 7.26 -7.96
C SER A 141 -4.44 8.31 -8.42
N GLY A 142 -4.58 8.82 -9.64
CA GLY A 142 -3.79 9.95 -10.11
C GLY A 142 -4.35 11.30 -9.65
N SER A 143 -3.47 12.30 -9.56
CA SER A 143 -3.78 13.70 -9.24
C SER A 143 -4.85 14.35 -10.15
N THR A 144 -5.05 13.82 -11.37
CA THR A 144 -6.02 14.33 -12.36
C THR A 144 -7.40 13.64 -12.35
N GLY A 145 -7.66 12.75 -11.39
CA GLY A 145 -8.99 12.16 -11.16
C GLY A 145 -9.34 10.91 -11.98
N LYS A 146 -8.72 10.66 -13.15
CA LYS A 146 -8.88 9.38 -13.86
C LYS A 146 -7.92 8.30 -13.30
N PRO A 147 -8.40 7.08 -13.01
CA PRO A 147 -7.54 5.97 -12.56
C PRO A 147 -6.42 5.68 -13.56
N LYS A 148 -5.21 5.42 -13.07
CA LYS A 148 -4.04 5.07 -13.89
C LYS A 148 -3.76 3.57 -13.77
N GLY A 149 -3.84 2.83 -14.86
CA GLY A 149 -3.52 1.39 -14.86
C GLY A 149 -2.01 1.16 -14.88
N VAL A 150 -1.36 1.08 -13.71
CA VAL A 150 0.08 0.78 -13.63
C VAL A 150 0.31 -0.65 -14.11
N LEU A 151 1.14 -0.83 -15.14
CA LEU A 151 1.39 -2.12 -15.78
C LEU A 151 2.76 -2.67 -15.42
N HIS A 152 2.77 -3.90 -14.89
CA HIS A 152 3.96 -4.69 -14.60
C HIS A 152 4.06 -5.87 -15.56
N THR A 153 5.28 -6.21 -15.95
CA THR A 153 5.59 -7.35 -16.83
C THR A 153 6.13 -8.54 -16.05
N THR A 154 6.14 -9.72 -16.67
CA THR A 154 6.31 -10.98 -15.95
C THR A 154 7.71 -11.21 -15.38
N GLY A 155 8.75 -11.19 -16.20
CA GLY A 155 10.09 -11.63 -15.81
C GLY A 155 10.72 -10.74 -14.74
N GLY A 156 10.80 -9.43 -15.03
CA GLY A 156 11.41 -8.46 -14.12
C GLY A 156 10.69 -8.36 -12.78
N TYR A 157 9.35 -8.29 -12.79
CA TYR A 157 8.55 -8.23 -11.57
C TYR A 157 8.71 -9.48 -10.72
N MET A 158 8.62 -10.69 -11.31
CA MET A 158 8.71 -11.94 -10.56
C MET A 158 10.07 -12.14 -9.91
N VAL A 159 11.16 -11.86 -10.64
CA VAL A 159 12.52 -11.93 -10.08
C VAL A 159 12.67 -10.93 -8.94
N TYR A 160 12.20 -9.70 -9.11
CA TYR A 160 12.33 -8.67 -8.10
C TYR A 160 11.51 -8.99 -6.84
N ALA A 161 10.23 -9.37 -6.99
CA ALA A 161 9.35 -9.75 -5.89
C ALA A 161 9.90 -10.94 -5.08
N ALA A 162 10.41 -11.98 -5.77
CA ALA A 162 11.01 -13.13 -5.11
C ALA A 162 12.30 -12.75 -4.35
N THR A 163 13.12 -11.88 -4.96
CA THR A 163 14.40 -11.43 -4.39
C THR A 163 14.20 -10.54 -3.17
N THR A 164 13.34 -9.52 -3.27
CA THR A 164 13.04 -8.62 -2.16
C THR A 164 12.40 -9.37 -1.01
N PHE A 165 11.44 -10.26 -1.28
CA PHE A 165 10.83 -11.08 -0.23
C PHE A 165 11.89 -11.90 0.53
N LYS A 166 12.74 -12.62 -0.21
CA LYS A 166 13.74 -13.52 0.39
C LYS A 166 14.71 -12.78 1.29
N TYR A 167 15.29 -11.68 0.80
CA TYR A 167 16.38 -10.99 1.52
C TYR A 167 15.88 -10.02 2.58
N VAL A 168 14.78 -9.30 2.34
CA VAL A 168 14.28 -8.29 3.28
C VAL A 168 13.59 -8.94 4.48
N PHE A 169 12.92 -10.07 4.28
CA PHE A 169 12.28 -10.81 5.37
C PHE A 169 13.15 -11.93 5.94
N ASP A 170 14.40 -12.05 5.46
CA ASP A 170 15.33 -13.14 5.78
C ASP A 170 14.67 -14.53 5.76
N TYR A 171 13.82 -14.77 4.77
CA TYR A 171 12.93 -15.93 4.74
C TYR A 171 13.73 -17.24 4.71
N LYS A 172 13.41 -18.17 5.63
CA LYS A 172 13.95 -19.54 5.65
C LYS A 172 12.86 -20.56 5.34
N ALA A 173 13.26 -21.71 4.81
CA ALA A 173 12.35 -22.82 4.59
C ALA A 173 11.63 -23.19 5.90
N ASN A 174 10.31 -23.39 5.80
CA ASN A 174 9.38 -23.66 6.91
C ASN A 174 9.06 -22.46 7.82
N ASP A 175 9.57 -21.26 7.53
CA ASP A 175 9.06 -20.06 8.20
C ASP A 175 7.60 -19.81 7.78
N ILE A 176 6.83 -19.29 8.74
CA ILE A 176 5.45 -18.83 8.53
C ILE A 176 5.48 -17.30 8.36
N TYR A 177 5.13 -16.86 7.15
CA TYR A 177 5.07 -15.45 6.80
C TYR A 177 3.64 -14.91 6.96
N TRP A 178 3.49 -13.68 7.42
CA TRP A 178 2.20 -13.02 7.42
C TRP A 178 2.31 -11.54 7.02
N CYS A 179 1.68 -11.20 5.90
CA CYS A 179 1.37 -9.83 5.52
C CYS A 179 -0.11 -9.53 5.75
N THR A 180 -0.40 -8.41 6.41
CA THR A 180 -1.78 -7.99 6.72
C THR A 180 -2.44 -7.18 5.60
N ALA A 181 -1.70 -6.87 4.53
CA ALA A 181 -2.20 -6.05 3.43
C ALA A 181 -3.25 -6.77 2.58
N ASP A 182 -4.18 -5.99 2.04
CA ASP A 182 -5.18 -6.48 1.09
C ASP A 182 -4.57 -6.64 -0.32
N ILE A 183 -4.97 -7.68 -1.04
CA ILE A 183 -4.56 -7.96 -2.43
C ILE A 183 -5.01 -6.89 -3.43
N GLY A 184 -5.93 -6.00 -3.07
CA GLY A 184 -6.29 -4.82 -3.86
C GLY A 184 -5.20 -3.76 -3.93
N TRP A 185 -4.09 -3.93 -3.20
CA TRP A 185 -2.93 -3.06 -3.21
C TRP A 185 -1.68 -3.79 -3.70
N ILE A 186 -0.63 -3.04 -4.05
CA ILE A 186 0.62 -3.62 -4.54
C ILE A 186 1.29 -4.50 -3.49
N THR A 187 1.19 -4.15 -2.20
CA THR A 187 1.69 -4.98 -1.08
C THR A 187 1.09 -6.37 -1.09
N GLY A 188 -0.21 -6.50 -1.35
CA GLY A 188 -0.84 -7.81 -1.45
C GLY A 188 -0.45 -8.57 -2.73
N HIS A 189 -0.21 -7.89 -3.84
CA HIS A 189 0.35 -8.53 -5.04
C HIS A 189 1.74 -9.10 -4.75
N THR A 190 2.67 -8.22 -4.36
CA THR A 190 4.09 -8.56 -4.24
C THR A 190 4.36 -9.44 -3.03
N TYR A 191 3.72 -9.18 -1.89
CA TYR A 191 4.09 -9.79 -0.61
C TYR A 191 3.01 -10.64 0.05
N VAL A 192 1.78 -10.72 -0.46
CA VAL A 192 0.84 -11.81 -0.07
C VAL A 192 0.89 -12.95 -1.09
N ILE A 193 0.97 -12.64 -2.38
CA ILE A 193 0.89 -13.62 -3.46
C ILE A 193 2.28 -13.96 -4.02
N TYR A 194 2.87 -13.07 -4.82
CA TYR A 194 3.96 -13.45 -5.74
C TYR A 194 5.28 -13.78 -5.04
N GLY A 195 5.81 -12.87 -4.23
CA GLY A 195 7.09 -13.02 -3.53
C GLY A 195 7.16 -14.26 -2.62
N PRO A 196 6.18 -14.45 -1.71
CA PRO A 196 6.14 -15.63 -0.85
C PRO A 196 6.00 -16.92 -1.65
N LEU A 197 5.05 -17.01 -2.60
CA LEU A 197 4.80 -18.24 -3.34
C LEU A 197 5.94 -18.59 -4.30
N ALA A 198 6.63 -17.60 -4.88
CA ALA A 198 7.84 -17.80 -5.67
C ALA A 198 9.00 -18.36 -4.83
N ASN A 199 9.00 -18.12 -3.52
CA ASN A 199 9.95 -18.70 -2.56
C ASN A 199 9.40 -19.95 -1.84
N ALA A 200 8.28 -20.50 -2.31
CA ALA A 200 7.59 -21.63 -1.67
C ALA A 200 7.27 -21.40 -0.19
N ALA A 201 6.99 -20.16 0.19
CA ALA A 201 6.69 -19.80 1.56
C ALA A 201 5.29 -20.23 1.98
N THR A 202 5.14 -20.50 3.28
CA THR A 202 3.82 -20.69 3.89
C THR A 202 3.35 -19.34 4.43
N SER A 203 2.23 -18.84 3.90
CA SER A 203 1.68 -17.54 4.27
C SER A 203 0.34 -17.66 5.01
N VAL A 204 0.11 -16.79 5.99
CA VAL A 204 -1.21 -16.57 6.57
C VAL A 204 -2.00 -15.63 5.67
N LEU A 205 -3.14 -16.10 5.13
CA LEU A 205 -4.11 -15.24 4.45
C LEU A 205 -5.16 -14.78 5.46
N TYR A 206 -5.30 -13.47 5.65
CA TYR A 206 -6.15 -12.89 6.69
C TYR A 206 -7.27 -12.02 6.11
N GLU A 207 -8.52 -12.39 6.41
CA GLU A 207 -9.71 -11.68 5.93
C GLU A 207 -10.22 -10.59 6.88
N GLY A 208 -9.94 -10.74 8.18
CA GLY A 208 -10.52 -9.89 9.21
C GLY A 208 -9.88 -8.51 9.34
N THR A 209 -10.12 -7.87 10.48
CA THR A 209 -9.46 -6.62 10.89
C THR A 209 -8.64 -6.87 12.16
N PRO A 210 -7.66 -6.01 12.50
CA PRO A 210 -6.94 -6.13 13.77
C PRO A 210 -7.82 -6.03 15.02
N PHE A 211 -9.06 -5.56 14.89
CA PHE A 211 -9.95 -5.19 16.00
C PHE A 211 -11.10 -6.17 16.22
N TYR A 212 -11.20 -7.24 15.44
CA TYR A 212 -12.35 -8.15 15.49
C TYR A 212 -11.90 -9.62 15.64
N PRO A 213 -12.44 -10.37 16.63
CA PRO A 213 -13.51 -9.98 17.56
C PRO A 213 -13.06 -9.04 18.68
N ASN A 214 -11.75 -8.93 18.92
CA ASN A 214 -11.15 -8.12 19.98
C ASN A 214 -9.87 -7.45 19.45
N ASN A 215 -9.36 -6.44 20.18
CA ASN A 215 -8.20 -5.62 19.78
C ASN A 215 -6.83 -6.33 19.91
N ASP A 216 -6.81 -7.61 20.27
CA ASP A 216 -5.62 -8.46 20.33
C ASP A 216 -5.50 -9.41 19.13
N ARG A 217 -6.38 -9.30 18.14
CA ARG A 217 -6.55 -10.32 17.11
C ARG A 217 -5.27 -10.63 16.32
N PHE A 218 -4.44 -9.64 16.05
CA PHE A 218 -3.16 -9.87 15.37
C PHE A 218 -2.22 -10.75 16.19
N TRP A 219 -2.18 -10.53 17.49
CA TRP A 219 -1.32 -11.27 18.42
C TRP A 219 -1.81 -12.72 18.57
N GLU A 220 -3.13 -12.93 18.64
CA GLU A 220 -3.75 -14.25 18.61
C GLU A 220 -3.37 -15.04 17.34
N VAL A 221 -3.39 -14.40 16.18
CA VAL A 221 -3.02 -15.03 14.90
C VAL A 221 -1.53 -15.39 14.86
N ILE A 222 -0.66 -14.49 15.35
CA ILE A 222 0.79 -14.74 15.44
C ILE A 222 1.08 -15.95 16.35
N GLU A 223 0.49 -15.98 17.54
CA GLU A 223 0.65 -17.07 18.50
C GLU A 223 0.12 -18.40 17.94
N LYS A 224 -1.09 -18.38 17.37
CA LYS A 224 -1.76 -19.58 16.84
C LYS A 224 -0.96 -20.25 15.72
N TYR A 225 -0.46 -19.46 14.77
CA TYR A 225 0.25 -19.98 13.60
C TYR A 225 1.77 -19.93 13.74
N LYS A 226 2.29 -19.45 14.87
CA LYS A 226 3.73 -19.28 15.14
C LYS A 226 4.43 -18.48 14.03
N VAL A 227 3.86 -17.33 13.70
CA VAL A 227 4.37 -16.45 12.63
C VAL A 227 5.82 -16.05 12.93
N ASN A 228 6.68 -16.12 11.91
CA ASN A 228 8.09 -15.75 11.97
C ASN A 228 8.35 -14.35 11.40
N GLN A 229 7.63 -13.97 10.34
CA GLN A 229 7.71 -12.65 9.76
C GLN A 229 6.34 -11.99 9.73
N PHE A 230 6.23 -10.83 10.37
CA PHE A 230 4.98 -10.09 10.47
C PHE A 230 5.11 -8.72 9.78
N TYR A 231 4.30 -8.51 8.74
CA TYR A 231 4.38 -7.33 7.88
C TYR A 231 3.05 -6.59 7.86
N THR A 232 3.06 -5.35 8.37
CA THR A 232 1.84 -4.53 8.53
C THR A 232 2.12 -3.05 8.30
N ALA A 233 1.05 -2.26 8.17
CA ALA A 233 1.15 -0.81 8.01
C ALA A 233 1.30 -0.08 9.37
N PRO A 234 2.05 1.03 9.44
CA PRO A 234 2.12 1.90 10.61
C PRO A 234 0.76 2.36 11.14
N THR A 235 -0.23 2.60 10.29
CA THR A 235 -1.60 2.95 10.69
C THR A 235 -2.21 1.87 11.59
N ALA A 236 -1.99 0.59 11.27
CA ALA A 236 -2.46 -0.50 12.11
C ALA A 236 -1.68 -0.56 13.43
N ILE A 237 -0.36 -0.31 13.40
CA ILE A 237 0.50 -0.26 14.59
C ILE A 237 0.02 0.86 15.53
N ARG A 238 -0.11 2.10 15.04
CA ARG A 238 -0.58 3.26 15.81
C ARG A 238 -1.99 3.03 16.37
N ALA A 239 -2.88 2.41 15.61
CA ALA A 239 -4.23 2.12 16.08
C ALA A 239 -4.26 1.06 17.19
N LEU A 240 -3.36 0.06 17.15
CA LEU A 240 -3.23 -0.96 18.19
C LEU A 240 -2.49 -0.44 19.44
N MET A 241 -1.51 0.46 19.25
CA MET A 241 -0.73 1.11 20.31
C MET A 241 -1.59 1.92 21.28
N LYS A 242 -2.80 2.34 20.87
CA LYS A 242 -3.75 3.08 21.73
C LYS A 242 -4.41 2.21 22.80
N PHE A 243 -4.35 0.89 22.67
CA PHE A 243 -4.93 -0.04 23.65
C PHE A 243 -3.89 -0.50 24.67
N ASP A 244 -4.38 -1.11 25.76
CA ASP A 244 -3.52 -1.61 26.83
C ASP A 244 -2.51 -2.64 26.31
N ASP A 245 -1.24 -2.47 26.68
CA ASP A 245 -0.14 -3.38 26.38
C ASP A 245 -0.44 -4.83 26.80
N ASP A 246 -1.27 -5.06 27.82
CA ASP A 246 -1.67 -6.39 28.28
C ASP A 246 -2.36 -7.21 27.18
N LEU A 247 -2.99 -6.55 26.21
CA LEU A 247 -3.53 -7.21 25.01
C LEU A 247 -2.44 -7.82 24.13
N VAL A 248 -1.23 -7.27 24.14
CA VAL A 248 -0.06 -7.84 23.46
C VAL A 248 0.63 -8.87 24.36
N LYS A 249 0.90 -8.50 25.63
CA LYS A 249 1.70 -9.29 26.58
C LYS A 249 1.08 -10.64 26.95
N ARG A 250 -0.24 -10.80 26.78
CA ARG A 250 -0.94 -12.07 27.05
C ARG A 250 -0.68 -13.16 25.99
N HIS A 251 -0.11 -12.82 24.84
CA HIS A 251 0.19 -13.76 23.76
C HIS A 251 1.68 -14.09 23.70
N ASN A 252 1.98 -15.33 23.31
CA ASN A 252 3.34 -15.74 23.03
C ASN A 252 3.76 -15.33 21.60
N LEU A 253 4.55 -14.27 21.49
CA LEU A 253 5.08 -13.74 20.23
C LEU A 253 6.53 -14.17 19.93
N SER A 254 7.07 -15.13 20.70
CA SER A 254 8.49 -15.54 20.60
C SER A 254 8.90 -16.21 19.29
N SER A 255 7.95 -16.57 18.42
CA SER A 255 8.24 -17.10 17.08
C SER A 255 8.72 -16.04 16.09
N LEU A 256 8.44 -14.75 16.37
CA LEU A 256 8.79 -13.65 15.49
C LEU A 256 10.31 -13.48 15.38
N LYS A 257 10.77 -13.17 14.17
CA LYS A 257 12.17 -12.95 13.79
C LYS A 257 12.35 -11.60 13.10
N VAL A 258 11.44 -11.29 12.18
CA VAL A 258 11.44 -10.04 11.41
C VAL A 258 10.06 -9.41 11.48
N LEU A 259 10.05 -8.13 11.85
CA LEU A 259 8.91 -7.26 11.76
C LEU A 259 9.08 -6.39 10.52
N GLY A 260 8.01 -6.02 9.85
CA GLY A 260 8.07 -5.07 8.76
C GLY A 260 7.00 -3.99 8.84
N SER A 261 7.35 -2.82 8.32
CA SER A 261 6.53 -1.61 8.19
C SER A 261 6.44 -1.21 6.72
N VAL A 262 5.25 -0.79 6.26
CA VAL A 262 5.00 -0.43 4.85
C VAL A 262 3.90 0.59 4.66
N GLY A 263 4.07 1.40 3.62
CA GLY A 263 3.02 2.18 2.99
C GLY A 263 3.01 3.64 3.41
N GLU A 264 3.61 3.96 4.55
CA GLU A 264 3.75 5.31 5.09
C GLU A 264 4.97 5.38 6.02
N PRO A 265 5.50 6.57 6.31
CA PRO A 265 6.51 6.75 7.34
C PRO A 265 6.04 6.23 8.70
N ILE A 266 6.90 5.48 9.39
CA ILE A 266 6.69 5.08 10.78
C ILE A 266 7.38 6.09 11.70
N ASN A 267 6.63 6.73 12.58
CA ASN A 267 7.21 7.68 13.54
C ASN A 267 8.07 6.93 14.57
N PRO A 268 9.09 7.59 15.18
CA PRO A 268 10.00 6.93 16.12
C PRO A 268 9.29 6.29 17.34
N GLU A 269 8.20 6.89 17.81
CA GLU A 269 7.40 6.35 18.93
C GLU A 269 6.75 5.01 18.58
N ALA A 270 5.98 4.94 17.48
CA ALA A 270 5.35 3.69 17.05
C ALA A 270 6.40 2.64 16.65
N TRP A 271 7.52 3.07 16.06
CA TRP A 271 8.66 2.19 15.78
C TRP A 271 9.19 1.55 17.07
N MET A 272 9.38 2.37 18.12
CA MET A 272 9.91 1.91 19.39
C MET A 272 8.93 0.99 20.13
N TRP A 273 7.64 1.31 20.11
CA TRP A 273 6.59 0.43 20.64
C TRP A 273 6.58 -0.92 19.91
N TYR A 274 6.68 -0.91 18.58
CA TYR A 274 6.70 -2.12 17.77
C TYR A 274 7.96 -2.97 18.03
N TYR A 275 9.12 -2.35 18.17
CA TYR A 275 10.38 -3.02 18.49
C TYR A 275 10.38 -3.65 19.88
N LYS A 276 9.99 -2.86 20.90
CA LYS A 276 10.06 -3.26 22.31
C LYS A 276 8.96 -4.23 22.69
N LEU A 277 7.70 -3.88 22.41
CA LEU A 277 6.56 -4.63 22.91
C LEU A 277 6.27 -5.85 22.03
N VAL A 278 6.18 -5.66 20.71
CA VAL A 278 5.85 -6.76 19.79
C VAL A 278 7.09 -7.58 19.47
N GLY A 279 8.20 -6.93 19.14
CA GLY A 279 9.46 -7.57 18.78
C GLY A 279 10.29 -8.09 19.97
N SER A 280 9.89 -7.77 21.20
CA SER A 280 10.63 -8.10 22.44
C SER A 280 12.12 -7.71 22.40
N GLU A 281 12.44 -6.62 21.69
CA GLU A 281 13.82 -6.14 21.43
C GLU A 281 14.74 -7.19 20.77
N LYS A 282 14.15 -8.18 20.09
CA LYS A 282 14.86 -9.29 19.42
C LYS A 282 14.64 -9.33 17.93
N CYS A 283 13.55 -8.74 17.44
CA CYS A 283 13.20 -8.73 16.02
C CYS A 283 13.82 -7.53 15.31
N SER A 284 14.38 -7.76 14.11
CA SER A 284 14.70 -6.65 13.21
C SER A 284 13.41 -6.09 12.61
N ILE A 285 13.29 -4.76 12.53
CA ILE A 285 12.24 -4.04 11.81
C ILE A 285 12.77 -3.63 10.43
N ALA A 286 12.21 -4.25 9.39
CA ALA A 286 12.33 -3.82 8.01
C ALA A 286 11.33 -2.69 7.73
N ASP A 287 11.76 -1.43 7.82
CA ASP A 287 10.97 -0.32 7.30
C ASP A 287 11.16 -0.24 5.78
N THR A 288 10.09 -0.44 5.03
CA THR A 288 10.16 -0.68 3.58
C THR A 288 9.56 0.47 2.81
N PHE A 289 10.41 1.27 2.15
CA PHE A 289 9.94 2.29 1.21
C PHE A 289 9.94 1.78 -0.22
N TRP A 290 8.79 1.94 -0.87
CA TRP A 290 8.50 1.56 -2.24
C TRP A 290 7.10 2.02 -2.66
N GLN A 291 6.76 1.86 -3.94
CA GLN A 291 5.51 2.34 -4.52
C GLN A 291 4.88 1.27 -5.41
N THR A 292 3.65 1.53 -5.88
CA THR A 292 2.99 0.63 -6.84
C THR A 292 3.82 0.49 -8.11
N GLU A 293 4.43 1.59 -8.53
CA GLU A 293 5.26 1.75 -9.70
C GLU A 293 6.63 1.08 -9.58
N THR A 294 7.14 0.86 -8.37
CA THR A 294 8.45 0.23 -8.17
C THR A 294 8.40 -1.29 -8.12
N GLY A 295 7.21 -1.87 -7.96
CA GLY A 295 6.93 -3.31 -7.95
C GLY A 295 7.39 -4.06 -6.69
N GLY A 296 8.48 -3.63 -6.06
CA GLY A 296 9.00 -4.15 -4.80
C GLY A 296 9.83 -3.12 -4.03
N HIS A 297 10.44 -3.56 -2.93
CA HIS A 297 11.22 -2.70 -2.01
C HIS A 297 12.35 -1.98 -2.75
N VAL A 298 12.51 -0.67 -2.53
CA VAL A 298 13.61 0.11 -3.13
C VAL A 298 14.57 0.67 -2.08
N LEU A 299 14.07 1.11 -0.93
CA LEU A 299 14.88 1.44 0.25
C LEU A 299 14.38 0.61 1.43
N THR A 300 15.28 -0.13 2.08
CA THR A 300 14.93 -0.97 3.23
C THR A 300 16.18 -1.47 3.95
N PRO A 301 16.18 -1.63 5.28
CA PRO A 301 17.25 -2.32 5.96
C PRO A 301 17.13 -3.84 5.73
N LEU A 302 18.27 -4.51 5.64
CA LEU A 302 18.33 -5.98 5.58
C LEU A 302 18.60 -6.55 6.98
N PRO A 303 17.71 -7.40 7.54
CA PRO A 303 17.91 -8.02 8.83
C PRO A 303 19.28 -8.70 8.93
N GLY A 304 20.01 -8.43 10.02
CA GLY A 304 21.34 -8.99 10.27
C GLY A 304 22.49 -8.35 9.46
N ALA A 305 22.22 -7.43 8.54
CA ALA A 305 23.26 -6.75 7.76
C ALA A 305 23.27 -5.22 7.94
N VAL A 306 22.11 -4.60 8.15
CA VAL A 306 21.98 -3.14 8.26
C VAL A 306 21.48 -2.76 9.67
N PRO A 307 22.25 -2.00 10.47
CA PRO A 307 21.78 -1.47 11.75
C PRO A 307 20.52 -0.60 11.55
N MET A 308 19.55 -0.69 12.45
CA MET A 308 18.30 0.05 12.32
C MET A 308 18.40 1.44 12.94
N LYS A 309 17.82 2.45 12.27
CA LYS A 309 17.55 3.76 12.85
C LYS A 309 16.02 3.95 12.87
N PRO A 310 15.40 4.25 14.02
CA PRO A 310 13.94 4.40 14.10
C PRO A 310 13.42 5.46 13.12
N GLY A 311 12.55 5.06 12.19
CA GLY A 311 11.97 5.93 11.16
C GLY A 311 12.79 6.09 9.87
N ALA A 312 13.98 5.49 9.77
CA ALA A 312 14.76 5.51 8.53
C ALA A 312 14.39 4.31 7.64
N ALA A 313 14.16 4.57 6.35
CA ALA A 313 14.08 3.53 5.33
C ALA A 313 15.45 2.85 5.07
N ALA A 314 16.52 3.42 5.63
CA ALA A 314 17.89 2.92 5.60
C ALA A 314 18.57 2.99 4.23
N THR A 315 18.95 1.84 3.66
CA THR A 315 19.83 1.77 2.49
C THR A 315 19.08 1.28 1.25
N PRO A 316 19.57 1.57 0.03
CA PRO A 316 18.96 1.03 -1.18
C PRO A 316 19.06 -0.48 -1.28
N PHE A 317 18.02 -1.09 -1.84
CA PHE A 317 18.00 -2.51 -2.18
C PHE A 317 18.86 -2.80 -3.42
N PHE A 318 19.14 -4.09 -3.67
CA PHE A 318 19.99 -4.51 -4.79
C PHE A 318 19.46 -4.02 -6.14
N GLY A 319 20.33 -3.40 -6.93
CA GLY A 319 20.01 -2.84 -8.24
C GLY A 319 19.35 -1.46 -8.21
N VAL A 320 19.06 -0.91 -7.03
CA VAL A 320 18.50 0.44 -6.86
C VAL A 320 19.63 1.42 -6.55
N GLN A 321 19.63 2.55 -7.24
CA GLN A 321 20.61 3.62 -7.05
C GLN A 321 19.90 4.95 -6.79
N PRO A 322 19.53 5.28 -5.54
CA PRO A 322 18.89 6.54 -5.21
C PRO A 322 19.88 7.69 -5.34
N VAL A 323 19.39 8.82 -5.87
CA VAL A 323 20.09 10.10 -5.90
C VAL A 323 19.16 11.15 -5.29
N LEU A 324 19.75 12.13 -4.59
CA LEU A 324 19.03 13.32 -4.15
C LEU A 324 19.35 14.47 -5.08
N LEU A 325 18.32 15.08 -5.66
CA LEU A 325 18.47 16.29 -6.48
C LEU A 325 17.90 17.51 -5.76
N ASP A 326 18.51 18.67 -5.96
CA ASP A 326 17.91 19.95 -5.60
C ASP A 326 16.82 20.38 -6.60
N GLU A 327 16.21 21.55 -6.40
CA GLU A 327 15.19 22.10 -7.31
C GLU A 327 15.72 22.40 -8.73
N CYS A 328 17.02 22.64 -8.87
CA CYS A 328 17.68 22.89 -10.15
C CYS A 328 18.07 21.59 -10.88
N GLY A 329 17.85 20.43 -10.27
CA GLY A 329 18.25 19.13 -10.81
C GLY A 329 19.74 18.82 -10.62
N THR A 330 20.42 19.53 -9.72
CA THR A 330 21.81 19.26 -9.35
C THR A 330 21.85 18.17 -8.28
N GLU A 331 22.76 17.22 -8.44
CA GLU A 331 22.97 16.16 -7.44
C GLU A 331 23.54 16.71 -6.14
N ILE A 332 22.91 16.33 -5.02
CA ILE A 332 23.36 16.64 -3.68
C ILE A 332 24.30 15.51 -3.23
N GLU A 333 25.59 15.83 -3.09
CA GLU A 333 26.61 14.93 -2.56
C GLU A 333 26.69 15.01 -1.02
N GLY A 334 27.02 13.89 -0.35
CA GLY A 334 27.11 13.84 1.12
C GLY A 334 25.78 14.03 1.84
N GLU A 335 25.82 14.63 3.04
CA GLU A 335 24.61 14.92 3.81
C GLU A 335 23.74 15.98 3.12
N GLY A 336 22.43 15.75 3.09
CA GLY A 336 21.51 16.73 2.51
C GLY A 336 20.10 16.20 2.31
N GLU A 337 19.22 17.07 1.83
CA GLU A 337 17.82 16.77 1.58
C GLU A 337 17.41 17.28 0.20
N GLY A 338 16.60 16.50 -0.51
CA GLY A 338 16.10 16.86 -1.82
C GLY A 338 15.13 15.85 -2.39
N TYR A 339 14.93 15.91 -3.70
CA TYR A 339 14.07 14.99 -4.44
C TYR A 339 14.70 13.61 -4.55
N LEU A 340 13.98 12.58 -4.11
CA LEU A 340 14.42 11.20 -4.27
C LEU A 340 14.15 10.72 -5.71
N VAL A 341 15.22 10.47 -6.46
CA VAL A 341 15.13 10.02 -7.85
C VAL A 341 16.03 8.81 -8.11
N PHE A 342 15.79 8.14 -9.24
CA PHE A 342 16.60 7.00 -9.67
C PHE A 342 17.12 7.20 -11.11
N PRO A 343 18.44 7.26 -11.35
CA PRO A 343 19.03 7.46 -12.67
C PRO A 343 19.05 6.18 -13.53
N ARG A 344 18.72 5.02 -12.95
CA ARG A 344 18.77 3.73 -13.62
C ARG A 344 17.56 2.87 -13.26
N PRO A 345 17.03 2.08 -14.22
CA PRO A 345 15.94 1.16 -13.94
C PRO A 345 16.43 -0.05 -13.14
N TRP A 346 15.50 -0.65 -12.40
CA TRP A 346 15.65 -1.95 -11.73
C TRP A 346 14.61 -2.93 -12.28
N PRO A 347 14.74 -4.26 -12.07
CA PRO A 347 13.89 -5.24 -12.74
C PRO A 347 12.38 -5.06 -12.50
N GLY A 348 11.99 -4.70 -11.26
CA GLY A 348 10.60 -4.59 -10.83
C GLY A 348 9.88 -3.29 -11.19
N ILE A 349 10.53 -2.34 -11.87
CA ILE A 349 9.90 -1.07 -12.26
C ILE A 349 8.71 -1.32 -13.22
N MET A 350 7.61 -0.57 -13.06
CA MET A 350 6.50 -0.60 -14.02
C MET A 350 6.99 -0.24 -15.43
N ARG A 351 6.32 -0.75 -16.45
CA ARG A 351 6.71 -0.51 -17.86
C ARG A 351 5.96 0.64 -18.51
N THR A 352 4.71 0.87 -18.10
CA THR A 352 3.86 1.92 -18.66
C THR A 352 2.62 2.13 -17.78
N LEU A 353 1.86 3.17 -18.09
CA LEU A 353 0.43 3.21 -17.78
C LEU A 353 -0.34 2.61 -18.97
N PHE A 354 -1.31 1.73 -18.69
CA PHE A 354 -2.08 1.03 -19.72
C PHE A 354 -2.84 2.03 -20.60
N SER A 355 -2.70 1.89 -21.91
CA SER A 355 -3.29 2.79 -22.92
C SER A 355 -2.89 4.28 -22.80
N ASP A 356 -1.86 4.63 -22.01
CA ASP A 356 -1.46 6.02 -21.76
C ASP A 356 0.05 6.17 -21.49
N HIS A 357 0.89 5.82 -22.48
CA HIS A 357 2.36 5.89 -22.35
C HIS A 357 2.88 7.34 -22.27
N GLU A 358 2.22 8.27 -22.93
CA GLU A 358 2.59 9.69 -22.87
C GLU A 358 2.47 10.23 -21.44
N ARG A 359 1.41 9.86 -20.72
CA ARG A 359 1.28 10.20 -19.31
C ARG A 359 2.31 9.51 -18.44
N TYR A 360 2.72 8.29 -18.77
CA TYR A 360 3.83 7.61 -18.08
C TYR A 360 5.13 8.42 -18.20
N GLU A 361 5.53 8.79 -19.42
CA GLU A 361 6.72 9.61 -19.65
C GLU A 361 6.63 10.96 -18.93
N THR A 362 5.49 11.64 -19.11
CA THR A 362 5.26 12.97 -18.54
C THR A 362 5.24 12.97 -17.02
N THR A 363 4.64 11.94 -16.41
CA THR A 363 4.47 11.88 -14.95
C THR A 363 5.77 11.56 -14.22
N TYR A 364 6.57 10.65 -14.78
CA TYR A 364 7.67 10.04 -14.04
C TYR A 364 9.07 10.47 -14.53
N PHE A 365 9.19 11.08 -15.71
CA PHE A 365 10.50 11.39 -16.31
C PHE A 365 10.68 12.85 -16.78
N SER A 366 9.62 13.65 -16.88
CA SER A 366 9.74 15.02 -17.40
C SER A 366 10.36 16.04 -16.44
N LYS A 367 10.21 15.87 -15.12
CA LYS A 367 10.74 16.84 -14.15
C LYS A 367 12.26 16.88 -14.15
N PHE A 368 12.89 15.70 -14.11
CA PHE A 368 14.34 15.55 -14.15
C PHE A 368 14.69 14.57 -15.27
N PRO A 369 14.95 15.07 -16.49
CA PRO A 369 15.27 14.23 -17.63
C PRO A 369 16.45 13.29 -17.34
N GLY A 370 16.29 12.01 -17.66
CA GLY A 370 17.28 10.96 -17.34
C GLY A 370 17.10 10.28 -15.98
N TYR A 371 16.14 10.74 -15.18
CA TYR A 371 15.81 10.15 -13.89
C TYR A 371 14.34 9.72 -13.82
N TYR A 372 14.08 8.60 -13.16
CA TYR A 372 12.76 8.27 -12.65
C TYR A 372 12.50 9.07 -11.37
N CYS A 373 11.43 9.86 -11.36
CA CYS A 373 11.00 10.62 -10.21
C CYS A 373 10.00 9.80 -9.39
N THR A 374 10.30 9.59 -8.11
CA THR A 374 9.34 8.97 -7.19
C THR A 374 8.19 9.95 -6.95
N GLY A 375 6.95 9.59 -7.29
CA GLY A 375 5.75 10.42 -7.07
C GLY A 375 4.98 10.83 -8.34
N ASP A 376 3.79 11.42 -8.14
CA ASP A 376 2.81 11.72 -9.20
C ASP A 376 3.00 13.14 -9.77
N GLY A 377 4.12 13.43 -10.41
CA GLY A 377 4.39 14.75 -10.96
C GLY A 377 3.81 14.96 -12.35
N MET A 378 2.61 15.55 -12.50
CA MET A 378 2.19 15.99 -13.85
C MET A 378 2.88 17.31 -14.20
N CYS A 379 3.85 17.28 -15.10
CA CYS A 379 4.30 18.48 -15.82
C CYS A 379 3.31 18.78 -16.95
N GLU A 380 2.33 19.65 -16.73
CA GLU A 380 1.74 20.34 -17.88
C GLU A 380 2.76 21.37 -18.38
N LEU A 381 3.20 21.23 -19.63
CA LEU A 381 3.81 22.33 -20.38
C LEU A 381 2.75 23.41 -20.56
N ILE A 382 2.64 24.31 -19.59
CA ILE A 382 1.77 25.48 -19.70
C ILE A 382 2.60 26.60 -20.33
N ASP A 383 2.11 27.06 -21.47
CA ASP A 383 2.56 28.23 -22.21
C ASP A 383 2.90 29.41 -21.26
N PHE A 384 4.09 29.99 -21.43
CA PHE A 384 4.78 30.93 -20.52
C PHE A 384 4.07 32.29 -20.28
N SER A 385 2.80 32.44 -20.64
CA SER A 385 2.07 33.71 -20.60
C SER A 385 1.18 33.91 -19.36
N ARG A 386 0.98 32.91 -18.50
CA ARG A 386 0.16 33.05 -17.27
C ARG A 386 0.82 32.33 -16.08
N SER A 387 1.27 33.10 -15.10
CA SER A 387 1.82 32.61 -13.83
C SER A 387 0.86 31.64 -13.14
N LYS A 388 1.16 30.34 -13.20
CA LYS A 388 0.50 29.30 -12.40
C LYS A 388 1.56 28.27 -12.00
N ALA A 389 1.57 27.92 -10.71
CA ALA A 389 2.60 27.10 -10.09
C ALA A 389 2.68 25.68 -10.68
N ILE A 390 3.91 25.18 -10.79
CA ILE A 390 4.24 23.80 -11.16
C ILE A 390 3.88 22.90 -9.97
N ILE A 391 2.90 22.00 -10.13
CA ILE A 391 2.53 21.03 -9.09
C ILE A 391 3.19 19.70 -9.42
N SER A 392 4.32 19.41 -8.78
CA SER A 392 5.00 18.13 -8.89
C SER A 392 4.94 17.39 -7.56
N HIS A 393 4.23 16.25 -7.52
CA HIS A 393 4.04 15.43 -6.31
C HIS A 393 5.23 14.46 -6.08
N SER A 394 6.47 14.93 -6.23
CA SER A 394 7.67 14.09 -6.04
C SER A 394 7.84 13.68 -4.57
N VAL A 395 8.57 12.62 -4.23
CA VAL A 395 8.89 12.26 -2.84
C VAL A 395 10.22 12.89 -2.41
N GLY A 396 10.23 13.46 -1.21
CA GLY A 396 11.41 14.04 -0.59
C GLY A 396 12.16 12.99 0.23
N ALA A 397 13.48 13.13 0.30
CA ALA A 397 14.27 12.34 1.21
C ALA A 397 15.50 13.10 1.72
N ARG A 398 15.89 12.76 2.95
CA ARG A 398 17.11 13.24 3.60
C ARG A 398 18.12 12.10 3.71
N ARG A 399 19.38 12.37 3.34
CA ARG A 399 20.52 11.48 3.56
C ARG A 399 21.33 12.01 4.74
N ASP A 400 21.53 11.17 5.75
CA ASP A 400 22.36 11.51 6.91
C ASP A 400 23.84 11.15 6.73
N ALA A 401 24.67 11.49 7.74
CA ALA A 401 26.11 11.30 7.76
C ALA A 401 26.55 9.85 7.51
N ASP A 402 25.72 8.89 7.94
CA ASP A 402 26.00 7.46 7.77
C ASP A 402 25.44 6.93 6.43
N GLY A 403 24.88 7.80 5.60
CA GLY A 403 24.29 7.47 4.31
C GLY A 403 22.88 6.88 4.38
N TYR A 404 22.21 6.94 5.54
CA TYR A 404 20.84 6.44 5.67
C TYR A 404 19.87 7.43 5.03
N LEU A 405 18.89 6.88 4.31
CA LEU A 405 17.82 7.63 3.69
C LEU A 405 16.57 7.63 4.57
N TRP A 406 16.06 8.85 4.79
CA TRP A 406 14.84 9.15 5.51
C TRP A 406 13.85 9.71 4.50
N VAL A 407 12.68 9.09 4.39
CA VAL A 407 11.65 9.55 3.44
C VAL A 407 10.80 10.58 4.15
N THR A 408 10.84 11.83 3.69
CA THR A 408 10.23 12.99 4.37
C THR A 408 8.79 13.28 3.92
N GLY A 409 8.18 12.34 3.19
CA GLY A 409 6.84 12.47 2.62
C GLY A 409 6.88 12.98 1.18
N ARG A 410 5.74 13.41 0.65
CA ARG A 410 5.72 14.02 -0.68
C ARG A 410 6.17 15.48 -0.57
N VAL A 411 6.89 15.97 -1.58
CA VAL A 411 7.44 17.33 -1.64
C VAL A 411 6.34 18.38 -1.82
N ASP A 412 5.15 18.02 -2.29
CA ASP A 412 3.96 18.88 -2.19
C ASP A 412 3.46 19.06 -0.76
N ASP A 413 3.82 18.14 0.14
CA ASP A 413 3.66 18.31 1.58
C ASP A 413 4.86 19.05 2.21
N MET A 414 5.86 19.49 1.43
CA MET A 414 6.82 20.49 1.88
C MET A 414 6.24 21.89 1.66
N LEU A 415 6.02 22.59 2.76
CA LEU A 415 5.36 23.88 2.80
C LEU A 415 6.39 24.99 2.81
N ASN A 416 6.18 26.02 2.00
CA ASN A 416 7.00 27.21 2.05
C ASN A 416 6.30 28.27 2.92
N VAL A 417 6.71 28.34 4.19
CA VAL A 417 6.22 29.35 5.12
C VAL A 417 7.29 30.43 5.24
N SER A 418 7.06 31.58 4.62
CA SER A 418 7.97 32.73 4.69
C SER A 418 9.41 32.42 4.24
N GLY A 419 9.57 31.62 3.19
CA GLY A 419 10.87 31.26 2.62
C GLY A 419 11.54 30.03 3.26
N HIS A 420 10.92 29.41 4.26
CA HIS A 420 11.42 28.20 4.91
C HIS A 420 10.63 26.99 4.40
N LEU A 421 11.33 26.02 3.82
CA LEU A 421 10.78 24.71 3.48
C LEU A 421 10.60 23.90 4.76
N MET A 422 9.39 23.44 5.03
CA MET A 422 9.05 22.60 6.19
C MET A 422 8.26 21.38 5.73
N SER A 423 8.68 20.19 6.13
CA SER A 423 7.93 18.96 5.88
C SER A 423 6.70 18.88 6.79
N THR A 424 5.52 18.59 6.24
CA THR A 424 4.33 18.27 7.07
C THR A 424 4.59 17.07 7.98
N ALA A 425 5.33 16.06 7.51
CA ALA A 425 5.61 14.85 8.29
C ALA A 425 6.48 15.15 9.52
N GLU A 426 7.40 16.11 9.41
CA GLU A 426 8.17 16.60 10.56
C GLU A 426 7.26 17.29 11.58
N VAL A 427 6.38 18.19 11.12
CA VAL A 427 5.42 18.88 11.99
C VAL A 427 4.41 17.91 12.62
N GLU A 428 3.95 16.91 11.87
CA GLU A 428 3.10 15.83 12.36
C GLU A 428 3.81 15.02 13.46
N SER A 429 5.09 14.68 13.24
CA SER A 429 5.91 13.95 14.21
C SER A 429 6.03 14.74 15.52
N VAL A 430 6.42 16.02 15.45
CA VAL A 430 6.54 16.90 16.63
C VAL A 430 5.19 17.05 17.35
N LEU A 431 4.09 17.19 16.61
CA LEU A 431 2.76 17.25 17.22
C LEU A 431 2.38 15.96 17.94
N THR A 432 2.74 14.79 17.40
CA THR A 432 2.47 13.49 18.02
C THR A 432 3.35 13.17 19.24
N GLU A 433 4.47 13.87 19.43
CA GLU A 433 5.28 13.73 20.66
C GLU A 433 4.58 14.31 21.90
N HIS A 434 3.61 15.21 21.71
CA HIS A 434 2.85 15.77 22.81
C HIS A 434 1.90 14.70 23.40
N PRO A 435 1.93 14.42 24.72
CA PRO A 435 1.15 13.33 25.34
C PRO A 435 -0.38 13.42 25.15
N GLY A 436 -0.89 14.61 24.82
CA GLY A 436 -2.30 14.86 24.54
C GLY A 436 -2.76 14.69 23.09
N VAL A 437 -1.86 14.34 22.17
CA VAL A 437 -2.16 14.17 20.74
C VAL A 437 -2.07 12.69 20.38
N ALA A 438 -3.15 12.15 19.85
CA ALA A 438 -3.21 10.77 19.37
C ALA A 438 -2.82 10.64 17.89
N GLU A 439 -3.27 11.59 17.06
CA GLU A 439 -2.94 11.66 15.63
C GLU A 439 -2.90 13.12 15.21
N ALA A 440 -1.98 13.46 14.32
CA ALA A 440 -1.89 14.75 13.66
C ALA A 440 -1.87 14.56 12.14
N ALA A 441 -2.51 15.47 11.42
CA ALA A 441 -2.39 15.61 9.98
C ALA A 441 -2.22 17.09 9.64
N VAL A 442 -1.18 17.45 8.90
CA VAL A 442 -0.82 18.83 8.61
C VAL A 442 -0.94 19.08 7.12
N VAL A 443 -1.59 20.18 6.75
CA VAL A 443 -1.76 20.57 5.35
C VAL A 443 -1.35 22.02 5.12
N ALA A 444 -1.01 22.31 3.86
CA ALA A 444 -0.85 23.68 3.37
C ALA A 444 -2.17 24.44 3.45
N LYS A 445 -2.12 25.69 3.93
CA LYS A 445 -3.18 26.66 3.69
C LYS A 445 -2.59 27.94 3.09
N PRO A 446 -3.14 28.46 1.97
CA PRO A 446 -2.71 29.73 1.42
C PRO A 446 -2.82 30.86 2.45
N HIS A 447 -1.76 31.65 2.59
CA HIS A 447 -1.67 32.76 3.54
C HIS A 447 -1.17 34.03 2.87
N PRO A 448 -1.92 35.15 2.93
CA PRO A 448 -1.64 36.37 2.14
C PRO A 448 -0.28 37.03 2.43
N VAL A 449 0.33 36.75 3.59
CA VAL A 449 1.63 37.32 4.00
C VAL A 449 2.78 36.31 3.92
N LYS A 450 2.48 35.01 4.10
CA LYS A 450 3.52 33.99 4.32
C LYS A 450 3.74 33.11 3.09
N GLY A 451 2.97 33.34 2.02
CA GLY A 451 2.79 32.36 0.95
C GLY A 451 1.82 31.29 1.43
N GLU A 452 2.30 30.44 2.33
CA GLU A 452 1.54 29.35 2.95
C GLU A 452 1.63 29.39 4.48
N CYS A 453 0.70 28.74 5.15
CA CYS A 453 0.77 28.47 6.58
C CYS A 453 0.32 27.05 6.91
N LEU A 454 0.79 26.54 8.04
CA LEU A 454 0.43 25.23 8.57
C LEU A 454 -1.03 25.23 9.04
N TYR A 455 -1.81 24.26 8.57
CA TYR A 455 -3.12 23.95 9.11
C TYR A 455 -3.11 22.51 9.66
N CYS A 456 -3.18 22.39 10.98
CA CYS A 456 -3.03 21.11 11.66
C CYS A 456 -4.39 20.58 12.13
N PHE A 457 -4.76 19.40 11.65
CA PHE A 457 -5.85 18.58 12.20
C PHE A 457 -5.29 17.70 13.31
N ILE A 458 -5.93 17.73 14.47
CA ILE A 458 -5.43 17.04 15.67
C ILE A 458 -6.56 16.21 16.26
N THR A 459 -6.27 14.93 16.48
CA THR A 459 -7.11 14.04 17.29
C THR A 459 -6.48 13.94 18.67
N THR A 460 -7.20 14.32 19.72
CA THR A 460 -6.69 14.21 21.10
C THR A 460 -6.82 12.79 21.64
N THR A 461 -6.02 12.47 22.65
CA THR A 461 -6.22 11.25 23.46
C THR A 461 -7.54 11.32 24.23
N GLU A 462 -8.17 10.18 24.54
CA GLU A 462 -9.48 10.14 25.23
C GLU A 462 -9.50 10.88 26.59
N THR A 463 -8.33 11.06 27.19
CA THR A 463 -8.12 11.72 28.49
C THR A 463 -8.07 13.25 28.43
N ILE A 464 -7.91 13.85 27.24
CA ILE A 464 -7.64 15.28 27.08
C ILE A 464 -8.67 15.92 26.15
N GLN A 465 -9.31 17.00 26.63
CA GLN A 465 -10.19 17.84 25.81
C GLN A 465 -9.40 18.94 25.11
N TYR A 466 -9.79 19.22 23.87
CA TYR A 466 -9.23 20.34 23.13
C TYR A 466 -9.69 21.67 23.74
N ASP A 467 -8.75 22.45 24.28
CA ASP A 467 -8.98 23.78 24.84
C ASP A 467 -7.90 24.79 24.39
N GLY A 468 -8.05 26.05 24.83
CA GLY A 468 -7.10 27.11 24.48
C GLY A 468 -5.70 26.92 25.07
N ARG A 469 -5.57 26.11 26.13
CA ARG A 469 -4.29 25.80 26.78
C ARG A 469 -3.52 24.77 25.96
N LEU A 470 -4.16 23.67 25.57
CA LEU A 470 -3.58 22.66 24.70
C LEU A 470 -3.15 23.29 23.36
N LEU A 471 -3.96 24.18 22.79
CA LEU A 471 -3.58 24.90 21.57
C LEU A 471 -2.31 25.75 21.74
N ALA A 472 -2.12 26.38 22.89
CA ALA A 472 -0.93 27.17 23.18
C ALA A 472 0.29 26.29 23.39
N GLU A 473 0.14 25.19 24.13
CA GLU A 473 1.18 24.18 24.38
C GLU A 473 1.67 23.56 23.06
N LEU A 474 0.75 23.14 22.18
CA LEU A 474 1.11 22.57 20.87
C LEU A 474 1.80 23.57 19.94
N LYS A 475 1.35 24.84 19.94
CA LYS A 475 2.03 25.90 19.17
C LYS A 475 3.42 26.21 19.69
N GLN A 476 3.63 26.11 21.00
CA GLN A 476 4.95 26.28 21.62
C GLN A 476 5.83 25.09 21.24
N HIS A 477 5.29 23.87 21.32
CA HIS A 477 6.01 22.63 21.04
C HIS A 477 6.50 22.54 19.58
N VAL A 478 5.72 23.00 18.62
CA VAL A 478 6.13 23.06 17.19
C VAL A 478 7.13 24.20 16.91
N ARG A 479 7.26 25.19 17.81
CA ARG A 479 8.18 26.32 17.65
C ARG A 479 9.56 26.08 18.24
N GLU A 480 9.63 25.19 19.23
CA GLU A 480 10.86 24.76 19.90
C GLU A 480 11.53 23.65 19.08
#